data_AF-A0A421BE35-F1
#
_entry.id   AF-A0A421BE35-F1
#
_cell.length_a   1.000
_cell.length_b   1.000
_cell.length_c   1.000
_cell.angle_alpha   90.00
_cell.angle_beta   90.00
_cell.angle_gamma   90.00
#
_symmetry.space_group_name_H-M   'P 1'
#
loop_
_entity.id
_entity.type
_entity.pdbx_description
1 polymer ?
#
loop_
_entity_poly.entity_id
_entity_poly.type
_entity_poly.pdbx_seq_one_letter_code
_entity_poly.pdbx_strand_id
1 'polypeptide(L)'
;MIEVKNLVKSFKDRLVLDHFTMELKDGEILGLLGPNGCGKTTSIQCILGLLTLDQGEITLDGENPLHLSETVRHKIGLVPQEIAVMEDLTVVENIDFFLSLYEKDQKRIKELRQAAIEFVGLSSYEKLLPKKLSGGLRRRLNIACGIAHQPKIIFLDEPTVAVDPQSRAFILEGIKKLRQEGASILYTTHYLDEAESLCDRFIIMDNHRNLCQGSMDDLIEQIAIKERIKVMGDFSTSLQGQCEKLPHVIDISYQNHTLTLSFDQAGGNLKQVLHLLESSEAEFYDVKSTRPSLQDVYLELTGKELRE
;
A
#
# COMPACT_ATOMS: atom_id res chain seq x y z
N MET A 1 7.65 17.14 0.59
CA MET A 1 6.45 17.21 1.45
C MET A 1 6.55 16.30 2.65
N ILE A 2 7.12 15.10 2.63
CA ILE A 2 7.65 14.50 3.87
C ILE A 2 9.05 14.00 3.60
N GLU A 3 9.99 14.31 4.47
CA GLU A 3 11.32 13.71 4.48
C GLU A 3 11.62 13.23 5.90
N VAL A 4 12.01 11.96 6.03
CA VAL A 4 12.39 11.31 7.28
C VAL A 4 13.79 10.76 7.10
N LYS A 5 14.71 11.12 7.99
CA LYS A 5 16.12 10.72 7.94
C LYS A 5 16.53 9.99 9.22
N ASN A 6 16.98 8.74 9.07
CA ASN A 6 17.57 7.94 10.13
C ASN A 6 16.76 7.94 11.45
N LEU A 7 15.45 7.79 11.32
CA LEU A 7 14.51 7.84 12.44
C LEU A 7 14.72 6.65 13.37
N VAL A 8 15.01 6.96 14.64
CA VAL A 8 15.10 5.97 15.72
C VAL A 8 14.00 6.22 16.73
N LYS A 9 13.25 5.15 17.03
CA LYS A 9 12.23 5.19 18.09
C LYS A 9 12.18 3.90 18.89
N SER A 10 12.20 4.03 20.20
CA SER A 10 12.05 2.99 21.19
C SER A 10 10.93 3.29 22.19
N PHE A 11 10.36 2.23 22.75
CA PHE A 11 9.47 2.30 23.90
C PHE A 11 10.05 1.44 25.01
N LYS A 12 10.50 2.08 26.10
CA LYS A 12 11.31 1.44 27.14
C LYS A 12 12.52 0.75 26.48
N ASP A 13 12.67 -0.56 26.64
CA ASP A 13 13.80 -1.31 26.10
C ASP A 13 13.52 -1.92 24.71
N ARG A 14 12.38 -1.60 24.09
CA ARG A 14 11.99 -2.16 22.78
C ARG A 14 12.18 -1.13 21.67
N LEU A 15 13.13 -1.38 20.79
CA LEU A 15 13.31 -0.66 19.52
C LEU A 15 12.14 -0.96 18.57
N VAL A 16 11.51 0.08 18.03
CA VAL A 16 10.36 -0.01 17.11
C VAL A 16 10.65 0.59 15.74
N LEU A 17 11.53 1.59 15.67
CA LEU A 17 12.09 2.11 14.42
C LEU A 17 13.61 2.19 14.55
N ASP A 18 14.31 1.60 13.60
CA ASP A 18 15.78 1.53 13.55
C ASP A 18 16.28 2.18 12.26
N HIS A 19 16.79 3.41 12.39
CA HIS A 19 17.33 4.22 11.29
C HIS A 19 16.37 4.33 10.07
N PHE A 20 15.07 4.37 10.34
CA PHE A 20 14.06 4.40 9.29
C PHE A 20 14.15 5.69 8.47
N THR A 21 14.14 5.55 7.14
CA THR A 21 14.24 6.67 6.20
C THR A 21 13.12 6.57 5.18
N MET A 22 12.52 7.70 4.84
CA MET A 22 11.50 7.76 3.80
C MET A 22 11.37 9.16 3.21
N GLU A 23 10.87 9.23 1.99
CA GLU A 23 10.49 10.47 1.32
C GLU A 23 9.14 10.25 0.63
N LEU A 24 8.18 11.15 0.89
CA LEU A 24 6.93 11.26 0.14
C LEU A 24 7.01 12.47 -0.80
N LYS A 25 6.84 12.21 -2.10
CA LYS A 25 6.83 13.17 -3.22
C LYS A 25 5.41 13.61 -3.62
N ASP A 26 5.36 14.65 -4.46
CA ASP A 26 4.13 15.42 -4.70
C ASP A 26 3.26 14.68 -5.70
N GLY A 27 1.99 14.48 -5.35
CA GLY A 27 1.04 13.73 -6.18
C GLY A 27 1.38 12.25 -6.34
N GLU A 28 2.16 11.66 -5.42
CA GLU A 28 2.43 10.21 -5.39
C GLU A 28 1.66 9.51 -4.28
N ILE A 29 1.38 8.22 -4.49
CA ILE A 29 1.01 7.28 -3.44
C ILE A 29 2.23 6.45 -3.07
N LEU A 30 2.73 6.63 -1.85
CA LEU A 30 3.80 5.82 -1.27
C LEU A 30 3.20 4.72 -0.39
N GLY A 31 3.43 3.47 -0.77
CA GLY A 31 3.06 2.31 0.02
C GLY A 31 4.09 2.01 1.09
N LEU A 32 3.71 2.05 2.36
CA LEU A 32 4.53 1.57 3.48
C LEU A 32 4.05 0.18 3.90
N LEU A 33 4.83 -0.83 3.53
CA LEU A 33 4.46 -2.24 3.59
C LEU A 33 5.26 -2.95 4.67
N GLY A 34 4.67 -3.98 5.27
CA GLY A 34 5.38 -4.83 6.21
C GLY A 34 4.44 -5.51 7.20
N PRO A 35 4.94 -6.52 7.92
CA PRO A 35 4.11 -7.31 8.82
C PRO A 35 3.61 -6.46 10.00
N ASN A 36 2.61 -6.98 10.70
CA ASN A 36 2.08 -6.35 11.90
C ASN A 36 3.19 -6.17 12.95
N GLY A 37 3.27 -4.97 13.50
CA GLY A 37 4.28 -4.61 14.51
C GLY A 37 5.66 -4.22 13.97
N CYS A 38 5.87 -4.09 12.66
CA CYS A 38 7.15 -3.62 12.11
C CYS A 38 7.41 -2.10 12.26
N GLY A 39 6.44 -1.33 12.76
CA GLY A 39 6.59 0.10 13.05
C GLY A 39 5.81 1.06 12.16
N LYS A 40 4.95 0.57 11.22
CA LYS A 40 4.16 1.41 10.29
C LYS A 40 3.39 2.55 10.98
N THR A 41 2.46 2.20 11.88
CA THR A 41 1.67 3.19 12.65
C THR A 41 2.55 4.10 13.50
N THR A 42 3.59 3.57 14.13
CA THR A 42 4.56 4.37 14.92
C THR A 42 5.27 5.40 14.04
N SER A 43 5.65 5.04 12.82
CA SER A 43 6.27 5.98 11.88
C SER A 43 5.33 7.12 11.51
N ILE A 44 4.05 6.84 11.25
CA ILE A 44 3.03 7.87 11.01
C ILE A 44 2.91 8.81 12.21
N GLN A 45 2.82 8.27 13.42
CA GLN A 45 2.70 9.06 14.64
C GLN A 45 3.93 9.95 14.88
N CYS A 46 5.13 9.46 14.58
CA CYS A 46 6.36 10.26 14.61
C CYS A 46 6.34 11.38 13.56
N ILE A 47 5.93 11.07 12.31
CA ILE A 47 5.84 12.05 11.21
C ILE A 47 4.83 13.16 11.51
N LEU A 48 3.74 12.83 12.20
CA LEU A 48 2.73 13.78 12.64
C LEU A 48 3.09 14.53 13.93
N GLY A 49 4.25 14.24 14.53
CA GLY A 49 4.67 14.87 15.80
C GLY A 49 3.86 14.42 17.02
N LEU A 50 3.08 13.34 16.92
CA LEU A 50 2.32 12.76 18.02
C LEU A 50 3.22 11.97 18.99
N LEU A 51 4.39 11.54 18.51
CA LEU A 51 5.44 10.91 19.29
C LEU A 51 6.76 11.65 19.12
N THR A 52 7.50 11.80 20.22
CA THR A 52 8.87 12.32 20.18
C THR A 52 9.82 11.28 19.59
N LEU A 53 10.92 11.73 18.99
CA LEU A 53 11.95 10.88 18.40
C LEU A 53 13.06 10.64 19.41
N ASP A 54 13.76 9.51 19.28
CA ASP A 54 14.98 9.28 20.06
C ASP A 54 16.20 9.80 19.27
N GLN A 55 16.22 9.57 17.95
CA GLN A 55 17.19 10.15 17.01
C GLN A 55 16.55 10.34 15.62
N GLY A 56 17.25 11.08 14.75
CA GLY A 56 16.83 11.35 13.38
C GLY A 56 16.13 12.69 13.21
N GLU A 57 15.71 12.96 11.98
CA GLU A 57 15.10 14.23 11.59
C GLU A 57 13.86 13.98 10.73
N ILE A 58 12.84 14.81 10.92
CA ILE A 58 11.62 14.80 10.11
C ILE A 58 11.32 16.23 9.67
N THR A 59 11.02 16.40 8.38
CA THR A 59 10.43 17.62 7.84
C THR A 59 9.11 17.30 7.16
N LEU A 60 8.07 18.08 7.47
CA LEU A 60 6.75 17.99 6.87
C LEU A 60 6.41 19.35 6.28
N ASP A 61 6.30 19.38 4.95
CA ASP A 61 6.13 20.62 4.16
C ASP A 61 7.15 21.72 4.52
N GLY A 62 8.39 21.32 4.82
CA GLY A 62 9.49 22.21 5.22
C GLY A 62 9.52 22.60 6.71
N GLU A 63 8.56 22.12 7.51
CA GLU A 63 8.47 22.43 8.94
C GLU A 63 8.78 21.21 9.83
N ASN A 64 9.18 21.47 11.08
CA ASN A 64 9.37 20.43 12.08
C ASN A 64 7.98 19.96 12.59
N PRO A 65 7.68 18.64 12.61
CA PRO A 65 6.40 18.11 13.08
C PRO A 65 5.97 18.52 14.49
N LEU A 66 6.92 18.77 15.40
CA LEU A 66 6.61 19.21 16.77
C LEU A 66 6.15 20.67 16.84
N HIS A 67 6.37 21.44 15.77
CA HIS A 67 6.13 22.88 15.71
C HIS A 67 5.38 23.29 14.44
N LEU A 68 4.50 22.43 13.92
CA LEU A 68 3.72 22.72 12.72
C LEU A 68 2.84 23.96 12.89
N SER A 69 2.93 24.86 11.92
CA SER A 69 2.03 25.99 11.73
C SER A 69 0.61 25.51 11.45
N GLU A 70 -0.36 26.37 11.75
CA GLU A 70 -1.76 26.07 11.46
C GLU A 70 -1.95 25.76 9.97
N THR A 71 -1.32 26.55 9.09
CA THR A 71 -1.37 26.39 7.64
C THR A 71 -0.92 25.01 7.18
N VAL A 72 0.14 24.43 7.76
CA VAL A 72 0.58 23.08 7.40
C VAL A 72 -0.37 22.03 7.98
N ARG A 73 -0.87 22.21 9.21
CA ARG A 73 -1.86 21.28 9.79
C ARG A 73 -3.13 21.18 8.95
N HIS A 74 -3.62 22.31 8.41
CA HIS A 74 -4.79 22.33 7.51
C HIS A 74 -4.57 21.56 6.20
N LYS A 75 -3.32 21.28 5.81
CA LYS A 75 -3.02 20.48 4.61
C LYS A 75 -2.98 18.97 4.89
N ILE A 76 -3.06 18.54 6.14
CA ILE A 76 -2.90 17.13 6.54
C ILE A 76 -4.27 16.49 6.78
N GLY A 77 -4.49 15.33 6.16
CA GLY A 77 -5.57 14.40 6.48
C GLY A 77 -5.01 13.15 7.13
N LEU A 78 -5.70 12.64 8.15
CA LEU A 78 -5.35 11.40 8.83
C LEU A 78 -6.58 10.50 8.90
N VAL A 79 -6.44 9.28 8.36
CA VAL A 79 -7.40 8.19 8.53
C VAL A 79 -6.70 7.09 9.31
N PRO A 80 -6.93 7.00 10.64
CA PRO A 80 -6.28 6.00 11.47
C PRO A 80 -6.86 4.59 11.25
N GLN A 81 -6.07 3.57 11.64
CA GLN A 81 -6.47 2.16 11.57
C GLN A 81 -7.69 1.88 12.46
N GLU A 82 -7.75 2.46 13.66
CA GLU A 82 -8.96 2.43 14.48
C GLU A 82 -9.96 3.49 13.99
N ILE A 83 -11.24 3.13 13.89
CA ILE A 83 -12.27 4.05 13.42
C ILE A 83 -12.44 5.18 14.44
N ALA A 84 -12.15 6.41 14.02
CA ALA A 84 -12.19 7.61 14.85
C ALA A 84 -13.41 8.48 14.49
N VAL A 85 -14.61 7.97 14.78
CA VAL A 85 -15.88 8.68 14.55
C VAL A 85 -16.64 8.91 15.86
N MET A 86 -17.48 9.93 15.89
CA MET A 86 -18.38 10.22 17.00
C MET A 86 -19.62 9.33 16.94
N GLU A 87 -19.67 8.36 17.84
CA GLU A 87 -20.68 7.28 17.85
C GLU A 87 -22.13 7.75 18.10
N ASP A 88 -22.29 8.95 18.65
CA ASP A 88 -23.59 9.54 18.99
C ASP A 88 -24.00 10.69 18.04
N LEU A 89 -23.18 10.96 17.02
CA LEU A 89 -23.48 11.90 15.93
C LEU A 89 -23.89 11.13 14.67
N THR A 90 -24.77 11.68 13.85
CA THR A 90 -25.09 11.12 12.52
C THR A 90 -23.91 11.22 11.56
N VAL A 91 -23.99 10.58 10.39
CA VAL A 91 -22.98 10.69 9.31
C VAL A 91 -22.70 12.15 8.96
N VAL A 92 -23.75 12.95 8.75
CA VAL A 92 -23.63 14.39 8.44
C VAL A 92 -22.96 15.15 9.58
N GLU A 93 -23.42 14.92 10.82
CA GLU A 93 -22.89 15.62 11.99
C GLU A 93 -21.43 15.22 12.31
N ASN A 94 -21.04 13.99 12.01
CA ASN A 94 -19.65 13.54 12.09
C ASN A 94 -18.76 14.36 11.14
N ILE A 95 -19.15 14.43 9.86
CA ILE A 95 -18.37 15.15 8.86
C ILE A 95 -18.33 16.65 9.19
N ASP A 96 -19.46 17.24 9.58
CA ASP A 96 -19.53 18.64 10.02
C ASP A 96 -18.63 18.91 11.25
N PHE A 97 -18.60 17.99 12.23
CA PHE A 97 -17.76 18.10 13.41
C PHE A 97 -16.28 18.21 13.03
N PHE A 98 -15.76 17.28 12.22
CA PHE A 98 -14.36 17.32 11.79
C PHE A 98 -14.06 18.51 10.89
N LEU A 99 -14.96 18.87 9.98
CA LEU A 99 -14.81 20.06 9.13
C LEU A 99 -14.73 21.36 9.94
N SER A 100 -15.49 21.47 11.04
CA SER A 100 -15.49 22.68 11.88
C SER A 100 -14.14 22.98 12.54
N LEU A 101 -13.24 22.00 12.59
CA LEU A 101 -11.85 22.18 13.05
C LEU A 101 -11.00 22.93 12.03
N TYR A 102 -11.38 22.88 10.75
CA TYR A 102 -10.58 23.41 9.63
C TYR A 102 -11.24 24.61 8.94
N GLU A 103 -12.58 24.66 8.90
CA GLU A 103 -13.33 25.67 8.17
C GLU A 103 -14.36 26.35 9.09
N LYS A 104 -14.54 27.66 8.88
CA LYS A 104 -15.51 28.49 9.64
C LYS A 104 -16.64 29.02 8.75
N ASP A 105 -16.43 29.11 7.44
CA ASP A 105 -17.48 29.50 6.51
C ASP A 105 -18.51 28.38 6.35
N GLN A 106 -19.72 28.63 6.84
CA GLN A 106 -20.85 27.68 6.78
C GLN A 106 -21.23 27.29 5.35
N LYS A 107 -21.06 28.18 4.38
CA LYS A 107 -21.32 27.84 2.97
C LYS A 107 -20.28 26.83 2.48
N ARG A 108 -19.00 27.08 2.80
CA ARG A 108 -17.91 26.18 2.43
C ARG A 108 -18.00 24.83 3.13
N ILE A 109 -18.34 24.79 4.42
CA ILE A 109 -18.59 23.55 5.16
C ILE A 109 -19.67 22.71 4.46
N LYS A 110 -20.78 23.34 4.07
CA LYS A 110 -21.87 22.63 3.38
C LYS A 110 -21.41 22.03 2.04
N GLU A 111 -20.62 22.78 1.26
CA GLU A 111 -20.05 22.31 -0.02
C GLU A 111 -19.09 21.13 0.20
N LEU A 112 -18.14 21.28 1.13
CA LEU A 112 -17.14 20.26 1.46
C LEU A 112 -17.79 18.99 2.01
N ARG A 113 -18.77 19.13 2.91
CA ARG A 113 -19.53 18.00 3.44
C ARG A 113 -20.20 17.22 2.32
N GLN A 114 -20.91 17.91 1.43
CA GLN A 114 -21.63 17.24 0.35
C GLN A 114 -20.65 16.48 -0.57
N ALA A 115 -19.53 17.12 -0.92
CA ALA A 115 -18.48 16.48 -1.70
C ALA A 115 -17.90 15.24 -1.01
N ALA A 116 -17.66 15.30 0.32
CA ALA A 116 -17.15 14.17 1.09
C ALA A 116 -18.16 13.01 1.14
N ILE A 117 -19.44 13.29 1.39
CA ILE A 117 -20.51 12.27 1.43
C ILE A 117 -20.64 11.56 0.09
N GLU A 118 -20.63 12.32 -1.01
CA GLU A 118 -20.68 11.78 -2.36
C GLU A 118 -19.44 10.96 -2.69
N PHE A 119 -18.26 11.48 -2.34
CA PHE A 119 -16.98 10.80 -2.55
C PHE A 119 -16.96 9.43 -1.86
N VAL A 120 -17.47 9.32 -0.63
CA VAL A 120 -17.50 8.04 0.10
C VAL A 120 -18.77 7.19 -0.14
N GLY A 121 -19.69 7.66 -0.99
CA GLY A 121 -20.92 6.94 -1.34
C GLY A 121 -21.91 6.77 -0.18
N LEU A 122 -22.01 7.77 0.72
CA LEU A 122 -22.84 7.71 1.92
C LEU A 122 -24.16 8.51 1.83
N SER A 123 -24.55 9.02 0.66
CA SER A 123 -25.74 9.88 0.49
C SER A 123 -27.04 9.26 1.03
N SER A 124 -27.20 7.93 0.92
CA SER A 124 -28.39 7.23 1.45
C SER A 124 -28.37 7.02 2.97
N TYR A 125 -27.27 7.34 3.65
CA TYR A 125 -27.02 7.01 5.06
C TYR A 125 -26.79 8.26 5.93
N GLU A 126 -26.95 9.46 5.38
CA GLU A 126 -26.63 10.76 6.00
C GLU A 126 -27.17 10.96 7.42
N LYS A 127 -28.39 10.48 7.70
CA LYS A 127 -29.09 10.66 8.98
C LYS A 127 -28.90 9.48 9.95
N LEU A 128 -28.09 8.49 9.58
CA LEU A 128 -27.86 7.32 10.42
C LEU A 128 -26.70 7.58 11.37
N LEU A 129 -26.79 6.97 12.55
CA LEU A 129 -25.69 6.89 13.50
C LEU A 129 -24.68 5.82 13.06
N PRO A 130 -23.37 5.97 13.37
CA PRO A 130 -22.33 4.99 13.05
C PRO A 130 -22.66 3.57 13.48
N LYS A 131 -23.31 3.39 14.64
CA LYS A 131 -23.76 2.08 15.15
C LYS A 131 -24.74 1.34 14.22
N LYS A 132 -25.41 2.04 13.31
CA LYS A 132 -26.35 1.47 12.32
C LYS A 132 -25.71 1.20 10.96
N LEU A 133 -24.44 1.56 10.77
CA LEU A 133 -23.69 1.34 9.54
C LEU A 133 -22.99 -0.02 9.59
N SER A 134 -22.84 -0.67 8.43
CA SER A 134 -21.97 -1.85 8.31
C SER A 134 -20.50 -1.46 8.53
N GLY A 135 -19.62 -2.43 8.79
CA GLY A 135 -18.19 -2.16 8.99
C GLY A 135 -17.55 -1.37 7.84
N GLY A 136 -17.83 -1.77 6.59
CA GLY A 136 -17.37 -1.05 5.40
C GLY A 136 -17.91 0.39 5.32
N LEU A 137 -19.18 0.62 5.66
CA LEU A 137 -19.76 1.96 5.67
C LEU A 137 -19.19 2.85 6.80
N ARG A 138 -18.92 2.28 7.99
CA ARG A 138 -18.23 3.00 9.08
C ARG A 138 -16.81 3.38 8.69
N ARG A 139 -16.09 2.51 7.98
CA ARG A 139 -14.76 2.80 7.45
C ARG A 139 -14.80 3.92 6.42
N ARG A 140 -15.79 3.91 5.52
CA ARG A 140 -16.02 4.99 4.56
C ARG A 140 -16.33 6.32 5.26
N LEU A 141 -17.10 6.31 6.34
CA LEU A 141 -17.30 7.50 7.17
C LEU A 141 -15.99 8.00 7.79
N ASN A 142 -15.15 7.10 8.31
CA ASN A 142 -13.83 7.44 8.85
C ASN A 142 -12.95 8.14 7.80
N ILE A 143 -12.95 7.62 6.57
CA ILE A 143 -12.24 8.23 5.44
C ILE A 143 -12.82 9.62 5.16
N ALA A 144 -14.15 9.76 5.07
CA ALA A 144 -14.79 11.05 4.84
C ALA A 144 -14.36 12.10 5.86
N CYS A 145 -14.37 11.76 7.16
CA CYS A 145 -13.94 12.64 8.23
C CYS A 145 -12.47 13.08 8.09
N GLY A 146 -11.59 12.18 7.65
CA GLY A 146 -10.16 12.47 7.49
C GLY A 146 -9.79 13.29 6.25
N ILE A 147 -10.67 13.36 5.25
CA ILE A 147 -10.40 14.03 3.96
C ILE A 147 -11.37 15.16 3.62
N ALA A 148 -12.42 15.39 4.41
CA ALA A 148 -13.50 16.32 4.07
C ALA A 148 -12.99 17.74 3.80
N HIS A 149 -11.94 18.18 4.51
CA HIS A 149 -11.32 19.50 4.33
C HIS A 149 -10.39 19.60 3.11
N GLN A 150 -10.35 18.56 2.26
CA GLN A 150 -9.53 18.49 1.03
C GLN A 150 -8.02 18.67 1.30
N PRO A 151 -7.42 17.82 2.15
CA PRO A 151 -6.00 17.88 2.47
C PRO A 151 -5.11 17.60 1.25
N LYS A 152 -3.90 18.18 1.26
CA LYS A 152 -2.85 17.89 0.26
C LYS A 152 -2.01 16.67 0.61
N ILE A 153 -1.87 16.37 1.90
CA ILE A 153 -1.08 15.25 2.41
C ILE A 153 -2.02 14.34 3.18
N ILE A 154 -2.12 13.06 2.80
CA ILE A 154 -3.07 12.13 3.41
C ILE A 154 -2.33 10.92 3.96
N PHE A 155 -2.54 10.64 5.23
CA PHE A 155 -2.08 9.43 5.90
C PHE A 155 -3.25 8.45 6.00
N LEU A 156 -3.12 7.29 5.35
CA LEU A 156 -4.10 6.21 5.39
C LEU A 156 -3.48 5.02 6.09
N ASP A 157 -3.83 4.82 7.36
CA ASP A 157 -3.29 3.71 8.14
C ASP A 157 -4.21 2.48 8.05
N GLU A 158 -3.83 1.49 7.24
CA GLU A 158 -4.55 0.25 7.01
C GLU A 158 -6.07 0.44 6.74
N PRO A 159 -6.45 1.31 5.78
CA PRO A 159 -7.83 1.77 5.62
C PRO A 159 -8.80 0.68 5.11
N THR A 160 -8.30 -0.45 4.62
CA THR A 160 -9.08 -1.56 4.05
C THR A 160 -9.20 -2.76 5.00
N VAL A 161 -8.66 -2.67 6.21
CA VAL A 161 -8.75 -3.78 7.17
C VAL A 161 -10.19 -4.01 7.61
N ALA A 162 -10.59 -5.29 7.62
CA ALA A 162 -11.90 -5.79 8.02
C ALA A 162 -13.09 -5.22 7.22
N VAL A 163 -12.88 -4.82 5.96
CA VAL A 163 -13.95 -4.43 5.03
C VAL A 163 -14.23 -5.54 4.01
N ASP A 164 -15.48 -5.62 3.55
CA ASP A 164 -15.89 -6.56 2.50
C ASP A 164 -15.26 -6.21 1.14
N PRO A 165 -15.17 -7.16 0.17
CA PRO A 165 -14.51 -6.93 -1.11
C PRO A 165 -15.07 -5.73 -1.91
N GLN A 166 -16.38 -5.50 -1.87
CA GLN A 166 -17.00 -4.39 -2.59
C GLN A 166 -16.60 -3.05 -1.96
N SER A 167 -16.60 -2.95 -0.62
CA SER A 167 -16.12 -1.77 0.08
C SER A 167 -14.63 -1.53 -0.10
N ARG A 168 -13.82 -2.59 -0.14
CA ARG A 168 -12.38 -2.48 -0.43
C ARG A 168 -12.14 -1.85 -1.80
N ALA A 169 -12.76 -2.41 -2.85
CA ALA A 169 -12.62 -1.89 -4.20
C ALA A 169 -13.06 -0.41 -4.29
N PHE A 170 -14.17 -0.05 -3.64
CA PHE A 170 -14.64 1.33 -3.59
C PHE A 170 -13.62 2.28 -2.93
N ILE A 171 -13.03 1.86 -1.80
CA ILE A 171 -12.00 2.66 -1.09
C ILE A 171 -10.77 2.83 -1.98
N LEU A 172 -10.26 1.76 -2.58
CA LEU A 172 -9.06 1.81 -3.42
C LEU A 172 -9.24 2.74 -4.63
N GLU A 173 -10.40 2.70 -5.30
CA GLU A 173 -10.73 3.64 -6.38
C GLU A 173 -10.85 5.10 -5.89
N GLY A 174 -11.39 5.32 -4.69
CA GLY A 174 -11.39 6.63 -4.05
C GLY A 174 -9.98 7.18 -3.83
N ILE A 175 -9.06 6.34 -3.36
CA ILE A 175 -7.67 6.74 -3.11
C ILE A 175 -6.96 7.11 -4.43
N LYS A 176 -7.18 6.34 -5.51
CA LYS A 176 -6.68 6.70 -6.85
C LYS A 176 -7.20 8.06 -7.29
N LYS A 177 -8.48 8.35 -7.04
CA LYS A 177 -9.09 9.65 -7.37
C LYS A 177 -8.47 10.80 -6.57
N LEU A 178 -8.22 10.63 -5.27
CA LEU A 178 -7.54 11.63 -4.44
C LEU A 178 -6.16 11.98 -5.00
N ARG A 179 -5.39 10.97 -5.41
CA ARG A 179 -4.10 11.20 -6.06
C ARG A 179 -4.25 11.92 -7.40
N GLN A 180 -5.24 11.57 -8.22
CA GLN A 180 -5.52 12.27 -9.48
C GLN A 180 -5.90 13.74 -9.27
N GLU A 181 -6.52 14.06 -8.13
CA GLU A 181 -6.83 15.43 -7.69
C GLU A 181 -5.62 16.18 -7.10
N GLY A 182 -4.44 15.52 -7.03
CA GLY A 182 -3.18 16.12 -6.62
C GLY A 182 -2.79 15.88 -5.16
N ALA A 183 -3.46 14.97 -4.44
CA ALA A 183 -3.06 14.60 -3.09
C ALA A 183 -1.83 13.70 -3.08
N SER A 184 -0.96 13.91 -2.10
CA SER A 184 0.20 13.06 -1.79
C SER A 184 -0.16 12.14 -0.64
N ILE A 185 -0.04 10.82 -0.82
CA ILE A 185 -0.65 9.83 0.07
C ILE A 185 0.40 8.88 0.62
N LEU A 186 0.48 8.77 1.94
CA LEU A 186 1.16 7.67 2.62
C LEU A 186 0.13 6.58 2.95
N TYR A 187 0.22 5.45 2.27
CA TYR A 187 -0.69 4.32 2.42
C TYR A 187 0.01 3.17 3.13
N THR A 188 -0.46 2.78 4.32
CA THR A 188 0.03 1.58 4.99
C THR A 188 -0.91 0.41 4.72
N THR A 189 -0.32 -0.75 4.48
CA THR A 189 -1.05 -2.00 4.36
C THR A 189 -0.11 -3.17 4.63
N HIS A 190 -0.67 -4.30 5.05
CA HIS A 190 0.00 -5.60 4.98
C HIS A 190 -0.42 -6.41 3.75
N TYR A 191 -1.40 -5.93 2.97
CA TYR A 191 -1.85 -6.55 1.72
C TYR A 191 -1.02 -6.04 0.54
N LEU A 192 -0.11 -6.87 0.04
CA LEU A 192 0.81 -6.49 -1.04
C LEU A 192 0.11 -6.25 -2.37
N ASP A 193 -0.94 -7.02 -2.66
CA ASP A 193 -1.76 -6.89 -3.87
C ASP A 193 -2.47 -5.52 -3.94
N GLU A 194 -2.98 -5.04 -2.80
CA GLU A 194 -3.56 -3.69 -2.71
C GLU A 194 -2.51 -2.64 -3.05
N ALA A 195 -1.34 -2.74 -2.43
CA ALA A 195 -0.25 -1.80 -2.64
C ALA A 195 0.21 -1.80 -4.10
N GLU A 196 0.45 -2.98 -4.69
CA GLU A 196 0.89 -3.12 -6.08
C GLU A 196 -0.09 -2.48 -7.06
N SER A 197 -1.39 -2.58 -6.78
CA SER A 197 -2.44 -2.01 -7.63
C SER A 197 -2.62 -0.48 -7.52
N LEU A 198 -2.07 0.13 -6.46
CA LEU A 198 -2.40 1.48 -6.04
C LEU A 198 -1.19 2.42 -6.00
N CYS A 199 -0.06 1.96 -5.48
CA CYS A 199 1.06 2.81 -5.12
C CYS A 199 2.01 3.05 -6.29
N ASP A 200 2.55 4.26 -6.39
CA ASP A 200 3.58 4.61 -7.37
C ASP A 200 4.96 4.07 -6.93
N ARG A 201 5.19 4.02 -5.61
CA ARG A 201 6.43 3.57 -4.97
C ARG A 201 6.13 2.84 -3.67
N PHE A 202 7.11 2.08 -3.21
CA PHE A 202 7.00 1.22 -2.03
C PHE A 202 8.19 1.42 -1.10
N ILE A 203 7.92 1.23 0.19
CA ILE A 203 8.90 0.97 1.22
C ILE A 203 8.45 -0.31 1.91
N ILE A 204 9.25 -1.37 1.79
CA ILE A 204 9.02 -2.60 2.52
C ILE A 204 9.82 -2.52 3.82
N MET A 205 9.14 -2.67 4.95
CA MET A 205 9.72 -2.74 6.28
C MET A 205 9.75 -4.18 6.77
N ASP A 206 10.87 -4.56 7.37
CA ASP A 206 10.98 -5.78 8.17
C ASP A 206 11.95 -5.53 9.33
N ASN A 207 11.69 -6.15 10.49
CA ASN A 207 12.49 -5.99 11.70
C ASN A 207 12.81 -4.51 12.06
N HIS A 208 11.81 -3.62 11.97
CA HIS A 208 11.88 -2.20 12.37
C HIS A 208 12.69 -1.26 11.46
N ARG A 209 13.14 -1.75 10.29
CA ARG A 209 13.95 -0.98 9.33
C ARG A 209 13.42 -1.09 7.91
N ASN A 210 13.87 -0.21 7.02
CA ASN A 210 13.67 -0.35 5.58
C ASN A 210 14.40 -1.61 5.09
N LEU A 211 13.67 -2.58 4.53
CA LEU A 211 14.24 -3.73 3.82
C LEU A 211 14.65 -3.33 2.41
N CYS A 212 13.73 -2.71 1.68
CA CYS A 212 13.94 -2.15 0.35
C CYS A 212 12.94 -1.01 0.09
N GLN A 213 13.26 -0.17 -0.89
CA GLN A 213 12.39 0.94 -1.30
C GLN A 213 12.61 1.27 -2.78
N GLY A 214 11.57 1.75 -3.44
CA GLY A 214 11.63 2.12 -4.85
C GLY A 214 10.29 1.91 -5.58
N SER A 215 10.30 2.12 -6.89
CA SER A 215 9.23 1.67 -7.78
C SER A 215 9.24 0.14 -7.90
N MET A 216 8.20 -0.42 -8.51
CA MET A 216 8.14 -1.87 -8.74
C MET A 216 9.36 -2.37 -9.55
N ASP A 217 9.78 -1.62 -10.56
CA ASP A 217 10.95 -1.97 -11.36
C ASP A 217 12.24 -1.93 -10.53
N ASP A 218 12.43 -0.90 -9.68
CA ASP A 218 13.59 -0.81 -8.78
C ASP A 218 13.67 -1.99 -7.79
N LEU A 219 12.50 -2.49 -7.35
CA LEU A 219 12.41 -3.64 -6.46
C LEU A 219 12.69 -4.95 -7.18
N ILE A 220 12.14 -5.12 -8.39
CA ILE A 220 12.42 -6.28 -9.24
C ILE A 220 13.92 -6.34 -9.57
N GLU A 221 14.60 -5.21 -9.75
CA GLU A 221 16.05 -5.17 -9.99
C GLU A 221 16.88 -5.81 -8.86
N GLN A 222 16.39 -5.82 -7.62
CA GLN A 222 17.09 -6.33 -6.45
C GLN A 222 17.00 -7.85 -6.26
N ILE A 223 16.08 -8.53 -6.96
CA ILE A 223 15.90 -9.99 -6.89
C ILE A 223 16.50 -10.71 -8.10
N ALA A 224 16.81 -12.00 -8.01
CA ALA A 224 17.40 -12.74 -9.13
C ALA A 224 16.37 -13.00 -10.22
N ILE A 225 15.13 -13.35 -9.84
CA ILE A 225 14.08 -13.75 -10.78
C ILE A 225 13.41 -12.51 -11.38
N LYS A 226 13.43 -12.36 -12.71
CA LYS A 226 12.81 -11.25 -13.45
C LYS A 226 11.57 -11.65 -14.25
N GLU A 227 11.43 -12.93 -14.54
CA GLU A 227 10.27 -13.49 -15.23
C GLU A 227 10.05 -14.94 -14.78
N ARG A 228 8.79 -15.32 -14.60
CA ARG A 228 8.40 -16.72 -14.41
C ARG A 228 7.43 -17.14 -15.51
N ILE A 229 7.71 -18.28 -16.11
CA ILE A 229 6.82 -18.92 -17.07
C ILE A 229 6.30 -20.20 -16.46
N LYS A 230 4.98 -20.28 -16.29
CA LYS A 230 4.27 -21.46 -15.83
C LYS A 230 3.60 -22.12 -17.02
N VAL A 231 3.87 -23.40 -17.21
CA VAL A 231 3.30 -24.23 -18.26
C VAL A 231 2.54 -25.37 -17.57
N MET A 232 1.25 -25.50 -17.83
CA MET A 232 0.44 -26.59 -17.30
C MET A 232 0.29 -27.69 -18.36
N GLY A 233 0.66 -28.91 -18.00
CA GLY A 233 0.73 -30.04 -18.91
C GLY A 233 1.38 -31.27 -18.29
N ASP A 234 1.48 -32.32 -19.11
CA ASP A 234 2.10 -33.58 -18.72
C ASP A 234 3.48 -33.69 -19.34
N PHE A 235 4.51 -33.44 -18.52
CA PHE A 235 5.89 -33.37 -19.00
C PHE A 235 6.70 -34.58 -18.59
N SER A 236 7.48 -35.10 -19.53
CA SER A 236 8.48 -36.12 -19.24
C SER A 236 9.69 -35.51 -18.51
N THR A 237 10.43 -36.32 -17.74
CA THR A 237 11.68 -35.91 -17.10
C THR A 237 12.74 -35.45 -18.10
N SER A 238 12.67 -35.90 -19.35
CA SER A 238 13.60 -35.48 -20.41
C SER A 238 13.47 -34.01 -20.80
N LEU A 239 12.27 -33.42 -20.64
CA LEU A 239 12.01 -32.01 -20.94
C LEU A 239 12.73 -31.08 -19.97
N GLN A 240 12.85 -31.46 -18.69
CA GLN A 240 13.55 -30.66 -17.68
C GLN A 240 15.00 -30.37 -18.08
N GLY A 241 15.76 -31.40 -18.48
CA GLY A 241 17.16 -31.23 -18.92
C GLY A 241 17.32 -30.45 -20.24
N GLN A 242 16.26 -30.29 -21.02
CA GLN A 242 16.27 -29.38 -22.17
C GLN A 242 15.96 -27.94 -21.76
N CYS A 243 15.05 -27.75 -20.80
CA CYS A 243 14.76 -26.44 -20.22
C CYS A 243 15.98 -25.83 -19.52
N GLU A 244 16.85 -26.63 -18.90
CA GLU A 244 18.12 -26.16 -18.32
C GLU A 244 19.07 -25.53 -19.35
N LYS A 245 18.91 -25.84 -20.64
CA LYS A 245 19.73 -25.28 -21.72
C LYS A 245 19.19 -23.98 -22.28
N LEU A 246 17.99 -23.57 -21.86
CA LEU A 246 17.45 -22.28 -22.26
C LEU A 246 18.33 -21.17 -21.66
N PRO A 247 18.64 -20.12 -22.44
CA PRO A 247 19.40 -19.00 -21.92
C PRO A 247 18.61 -18.33 -20.79
N HIS A 248 19.33 -17.76 -19.82
CA HIS A 248 18.76 -16.98 -18.71
C HIS A 248 17.90 -17.77 -17.70
N VAL A 249 17.70 -19.08 -17.88
CA VAL A 249 17.02 -19.90 -16.87
C VAL A 249 17.94 -20.09 -15.65
N ILE A 250 17.40 -19.78 -14.47
CA ILE A 250 18.12 -19.89 -13.19
C ILE A 250 17.48 -20.90 -12.24
N ASP A 251 16.21 -21.22 -12.44
CA ASP A 251 15.51 -22.22 -11.63
C ASP A 251 14.40 -22.90 -12.45
N ILE A 252 14.21 -24.20 -12.19
CA ILE A 252 13.22 -25.04 -12.84
C ILE A 252 12.58 -25.92 -11.78
N SER A 253 11.25 -25.89 -11.70
CA SER A 253 10.48 -26.79 -10.86
C SER A 253 9.32 -27.40 -11.63
N TYR A 254 9.02 -28.67 -11.34
CA TYR A 254 7.84 -29.34 -11.85
C TYR A 254 7.07 -29.95 -10.69
N GLN A 255 5.89 -29.43 -10.44
CA GLN A 255 5.01 -29.89 -9.36
C GLN A 255 3.55 -29.78 -9.82
N ASN A 256 2.70 -30.73 -9.45
CA ASN A 256 1.27 -30.73 -9.75
C ASN A 256 0.95 -30.42 -11.23
N HIS A 257 1.58 -31.13 -12.17
CA HIS A 257 1.41 -30.94 -13.62
C HIS A 257 1.72 -29.50 -14.11
N THR A 258 2.54 -28.77 -13.36
CA THR A 258 2.94 -27.40 -13.69
C THR A 258 4.46 -27.31 -13.72
N LEU A 259 5.02 -27.03 -14.89
CA LEU A 259 6.42 -26.67 -15.08
C LEU A 259 6.57 -25.17 -14.88
N THR A 260 7.37 -24.77 -13.90
CA THR A 260 7.71 -23.37 -13.64
C THR A 260 9.17 -23.15 -14.01
N LEU A 261 9.41 -22.21 -14.91
CA LEU A 261 10.73 -21.76 -15.35
C LEU A 261 10.93 -20.34 -14.84
N SER A 262 12.02 -20.11 -14.08
CA SER A 262 12.39 -18.79 -13.59
C SER A 262 13.60 -18.27 -14.34
N PHE A 263 13.53 -17.02 -14.81
CA PHE A 263 14.56 -16.39 -15.64
C PHE A 263 15.17 -15.18 -14.95
N ASP A 264 16.48 -14.96 -15.15
CA ASP A 264 17.23 -13.79 -14.64
C ASP A 264 17.11 -12.52 -15.51
N GLN A 265 16.40 -12.63 -16.64
CA GLN A 265 16.06 -11.53 -17.53
C GLN A 265 14.60 -11.62 -17.95
N ALA A 266 13.98 -10.46 -18.18
CA ALA A 266 12.61 -10.38 -18.65
C ALA A 266 12.56 -10.19 -20.17
N GLY A 267 11.61 -10.89 -20.82
CA GLY A 267 11.27 -10.68 -22.22
C GLY A 267 11.95 -11.65 -23.18
N GLY A 268 11.19 -12.11 -24.18
CA GLY A 268 11.67 -13.05 -25.20
C GLY A 268 11.70 -14.52 -24.78
N ASN A 269 11.67 -14.80 -23.47
CA ASN A 269 11.72 -16.15 -22.90
C ASN A 269 10.50 -17.00 -23.31
N LEU A 270 9.29 -16.43 -23.30
CA LEU A 270 8.06 -17.15 -23.65
C LEU A 270 8.13 -17.79 -25.03
N LYS A 271 8.67 -17.08 -26.03
CA LYS A 271 8.83 -17.60 -27.38
C LYS A 271 9.77 -18.81 -27.42
N GLN A 272 10.85 -18.78 -26.65
CA GLN A 272 11.82 -19.87 -26.58
C GLN A 272 11.22 -21.10 -25.87
N VAL A 273 10.48 -20.88 -24.79
CA VAL A 273 9.77 -21.95 -24.07
C VAL A 273 8.74 -22.62 -24.97
N LEU A 274 7.90 -21.85 -25.67
CA LEU A 274 6.91 -22.40 -26.59
C LEU A 274 7.57 -23.22 -27.72
N HIS A 275 8.62 -22.69 -28.34
CA HIS A 275 9.36 -23.43 -29.37
C HIS A 275 9.96 -24.74 -28.84
N LEU A 276 10.48 -24.74 -27.61
CA LEU A 276 11.01 -25.93 -26.98
C LEU A 276 9.90 -26.97 -26.75
N LEU A 277 8.76 -26.55 -26.20
CA LEU A 277 7.61 -27.42 -25.94
C LEU A 277 7.10 -28.07 -27.24
N GLU A 278 6.97 -27.29 -28.31
CA GLU A 278 6.57 -27.76 -29.64
C GLU A 278 7.58 -28.78 -30.21
N SER A 279 8.88 -28.48 -30.12
CA SER A 279 9.94 -29.35 -30.65
C SER A 279 10.06 -30.71 -29.94
N SER A 280 9.55 -30.78 -28.72
CA SER A 280 9.59 -31.98 -27.88
C SER A 280 8.25 -32.72 -27.84
N GLU A 281 7.30 -32.33 -28.70
CA GLU A 281 5.94 -32.90 -28.79
C GLU A 281 5.24 -32.95 -27.42
N ALA A 282 5.51 -31.95 -26.57
CA ALA A 282 4.96 -31.90 -25.22
C ALA A 282 3.49 -31.44 -25.25
N GLU A 283 2.59 -32.19 -24.61
CA GLU A 283 1.20 -31.78 -24.44
C GLU A 283 1.08 -30.78 -23.28
N PHE A 284 0.59 -29.58 -23.59
CA PHE A 284 0.27 -28.54 -22.61
C PHE A 284 -1.05 -27.88 -22.96
N TYR A 285 -1.73 -27.32 -21.97
CA TYR A 285 -3.05 -26.70 -22.13
C TYR A 285 -3.13 -25.27 -21.59
N ASP A 286 -2.16 -24.82 -20.79
CA ASP A 286 -2.06 -23.43 -20.35
C ASP A 286 -0.59 -22.98 -20.26
N VAL A 287 -0.32 -21.73 -20.66
CA VAL A 287 1.00 -21.11 -20.56
C VAL A 287 0.85 -19.68 -20.12
N LYS A 288 1.48 -19.33 -19.00
CA LYS A 288 1.42 -17.99 -18.42
C LYS A 288 2.82 -17.47 -18.15
N SER A 289 3.17 -16.34 -18.78
CA SER A 289 4.32 -15.53 -18.39
C SER A 289 3.88 -14.46 -17.40
N THR A 290 4.61 -14.33 -16.30
CA THR A 290 4.38 -13.35 -15.25
C THR A 290 5.70 -12.70 -14.84
N ARG A 291 5.67 -11.38 -14.65
CA ARG A 291 6.71 -10.68 -13.90
C ARG A 291 6.54 -10.95 -12.39
N PRO A 292 7.62 -10.87 -11.60
CA PRO A 292 7.53 -10.95 -10.14
C PRO A 292 6.54 -9.92 -9.61
N SER A 293 5.74 -10.33 -8.63
CA SER A 293 4.86 -9.47 -7.83
C SER A 293 5.61 -8.90 -6.62
N LEU A 294 4.99 -7.96 -5.89
CA LEU A 294 5.55 -7.51 -4.60
C LEU A 294 5.70 -8.67 -3.61
N GLN A 295 4.82 -9.67 -3.66
CA GLN A 295 4.92 -10.86 -2.82
C GLN A 295 6.17 -11.67 -3.14
N ASP A 296 6.51 -11.80 -4.42
CA ASP A 296 7.73 -12.49 -4.85
C ASP A 296 8.98 -11.76 -4.38
N VAL A 297 9.00 -10.42 -4.54
CA VAL A 297 10.10 -9.57 -4.04
C VAL A 297 10.28 -9.76 -2.53
N TYR A 298 9.18 -9.66 -1.77
CA TYR A 298 9.23 -9.80 -0.32
C TYR A 298 9.76 -11.19 0.11
N LEU A 299 9.26 -12.24 -0.52
CA LEU A 299 9.63 -13.62 -0.21
C LEU A 299 11.11 -13.88 -0.49
N GLU A 300 11.63 -13.37 -1.60
CA GLU A 300 13.04 -13.56 -1.98
C GLU A 300 13.99 -12.78 -1.06
N LEU A 301 13.61 -11.57 -0.65
CA LEU A 301 14.44 -10.74 0.25
C LEU A 301 14.42 -11.22 1.71
N THR A 302 13.30 -11.79 2.19
CA THR A 302 13.16 -12.22 3.60
C THR A 302 13.28 -13.72 3.81
N GLY A 303 13.16 -14.52 2.74
CA GLY A 303 13.04 -15.98 2.80
C GLY A 303 11.76 -16.47 3.46
N LYS A 304 10.76 -15.60 3.70
CA LYS A 304 9.52 -15.90 4.41
C LYS A 304 8.34 -15.20 3.73
N GLU A 305 7.17 -15.82 3.78
CA GLU A 305 5.94 -15.11 3.42
C GLU A 305 5.59 -14.07 4.48
N LEU A 306 4.89 -13.00 4.07
CA LEU A 306 4.25 -12.08 4.99
C LEU A 306 3.23 -12.86 5.81
N ARG A 307 3.43 -12.90 7.13
CA ARG A 307 2.46 -13.52 8.05
C ARG A 307 1.30 -12.56 8.23
N GLU A 308 0.07 -13.06 8.09
CA GLU A 308 -1.18 -12.35 8.44
C GLU A 308 -1.22 -11.97 9.92
#